data_AF-A0A945FXT5-F1
#
_entry.id   AF-A0A945FXT5-F1
#
_cell.length_a   1.000
_cell.length_b   1.000
_cell.length_c   1.000
_cell.angle_alpha   90.00
_cell.angle_beta   90.00
_cell.angle_gamma   90.00
#
_symmetry.space_group_name_H-M   'P 1'
#
loop_
_entity.id
_entity.type
_entity.pdbx_description
1 polymer ?
#
loop_
_entity_poly.entity_id
_entity_poly.type
_entity_poly.pdbx_seq_one_letter_code
_entity_poly.pdbx_strand_id
1 'polypeptide(L)'
;PTGQYLFLSRPFKITKEGCLACHDSPDAAPKSMIKKYGRSNGFGWKHNEIIGAQIVNVPMSIPLQRANEALSTFMIILGGVFAVIWLALNLMLYLIIIKRIDVISVTAEKISKGDMSSPEFAMKGKDEIDSLSRSFNLMYRSLCSAVKLLDKTQAG
;
A
#
# COMPACT_ATOMS: atom_id res chain seq x y z
N PRO A 1 8.83 9.65 -30.12
CA PRO A 1 8.91 8.18 -29.98
C PRO A 1 7.54 7.60 -29.61
N THR A 2 6.84 7.04 -30.60
CA THR A 2 5.55 6.34 -30.45
C THR A 2 5.74 5.13 -29.53
N GLY A 3 5.17 5.17 -28.32
CA GLY A 3 5.38 4.19 -27.24
C GLY A 3 4.87 2.76 -27.52
N GLN A 4 4.55 1.98 -26.48
CA GLN A 4 4.00 0.64 -26.68
C GLN A 4 2.56 0.71 -27.23
N TYR A 5 2.27 -0.11 -28.25
CA TYR A 5 0.93 -0.27 -28.81
C TYR A 5 0.53 -1.74 -28.76
N LEU A 6 -0.73 -2.00 -28.44
CA LEU A 6 -1.33 -3.28 -28.74
C LEU A 6 -1.85 -3.23 -30.18
N PHE A 7 -1.41 -4.15 -31.03
CA PHE A 7 -1.89 -4.27 -32.40
C PHE A 7 -2.81 -5.48 -32.52
N LEU A 8 -3.95 -5.30 -33.18
CA LEU A 8 -4.81 -6.38 -33.64
C LEU A 8 -4.87 -6.32 -35.15
N SER A 9 -4.34 -7.35 -35.81
CA SER A 9 -4.43 -7.53 -37.26
C SER A 9 -5.41 -8.65 -37.59
N ARG A 10 -6.33 -8.39 -38.52
CA ARG A 10 -7.23 -9.42 -39.05
C ARG A 10 -7.35 -9.31 -40.57
N PRO A 11 -7.45 -10.42 -41.29
CA PRO A 11 -7.67 -10.39 -42.73
C PRO A 11 -9.03 -9.74 -43.03
N PHE A 12 -9.06 -8.87 -44.03
CA PHE A 12 -10.32 -8.33 -44.55
C PHE A 12 -10.83 -9.23 -45.66
N LYS A 13 -11.69 -10.17 -45.28
CA LYS A 13 -12.34 -11.12 -46.17
C LYS A 13 -13.70 -10.61 -46.63
N ILE A 14 -13.99 -10.69 -47.92
CA ILE A 14 -15.30 -10.36 -48.48
C ILE A 14 -16.29 -11.48 -48.19
N THR A 15 -16.95 -11.40 -47.03
CA THR A 15 -17.95 -12.39 -46.60
C THR A 15 -19.38 -12.03 -47.01
N LYS A 16 -19.64 -10.78 -47.39
CA LYS A 16 -20.96 -10.31 -47.84
C LYS A 16 -20.94 -10.08 -49.35
N GLU A 17 -21.89 -10.70 -50.06
CA GLU A 17 -22.04 -10.52 -51.51
C GLU A 17 -22.38 -9.08 -51.91
N GLY A 18 -23.01 -8.30 -51.02
CA GLY A 18 -23.30 -6.89 -51.27
C GLY A 18 -22.07 -6.02 -51.58
N CYS A 19 -20.86 -6.44 -51.20
CA CYS A 19 -19.63 -5.75 -51.58
C CYS A 19 -19.37 -5.84 -53.10
N LEU A 20 -19.75 -6.96 -53.72
CA LEU A 20 -19.53 -7.23 -55.14
C LEU A 20 -20.40 -6.35 -56.03
N ALA A 21 -21.52 -5.83 -55.52
CA ALA A 21 -22.35 -4.86 -56.23
C ALA A 21 -21.59 -3.60 -56.67
N CYS A 22 -20.49 -3.26 -56.00
CA CYS A 22 -19.64 -2.11 -56.34
C CYS A 22 -18.21 -2.50 -56.76
N HIS A 23 -17.75 -3.72 -56.45
CA HIS A 23 -16.34 -4.12 -56.58
C HIS A 23 -16.11 -5.34 -57.49
N ASP A 24 -17.16 -5.93 -58.08
CA ASP A 24 -17.02 -7.04 -59.02
C ASP A 24 -16.45 -6.59 -60.36
N SER A 25 -17.23 -5.87 -61.17
CA SER A 25 -16.77 -5.31 -62.45
C SER A 25 -17.10 -3.82 -62.59
N PRO A 26 -16.29 -3.06 -63.35
CA PRO A 26 -16.57 -1.65 -63.62
C PRO A 26 -17.90 -1.42 -64.35
N ASP A 27 -18.44 -2.41 -65.05
CA ASP A 27 -19.70 -2.28 -65.80
C ASP A 27 -20.94 -2.54 -64.93
N ALA A 28 -20.80 -3.38 -63.90
CA ALA A 28 -21.85 -3.63 -62.91
C ALA A 28 -21.89 -2.59 -61.78
N ALA A 29 -20.79 -1.87 -61.57
CA ALA A 29 -20.68 -0.91 -60.48
C ALA A 29 -21.51 0.38 -60.73
N PRO A 30 -22.03 1.02 -59.66
CA PRO A 30 -22.73 2.29 -59.78
C PRO A 30 -21.89 3.38 -60.47
N LYS A 31 -22.52 4.20 -61.32
CA LYS A 31 -21.84 5.29 -62.04
C LYS A 31 -21.10 6.26 -61.11
N SER A 32 -21.57 6.44 -59.88
CA SER A 32 -20.92 7.26 -58.85
C SER A 32 -19.56 6.71 -58.40
N MET A 33 -19.42 5.38 -58.31
CA MET A 33 -18.15 4.72 -57.97
C MET A 33 -17.13 4.88 -59.10
N ILE A 34 -17.55 4.65 -60.34
CA ILE A 34 -16.69 4.80 -61.53
C ILE A 34 -16.21 6.26 -61.66
N LYS A 35 -17.10 7.23 -61.45
CA LYS A 35 -16.76 8.66 -61.52
C LYS A 35 -15.71 9.05 -60.46
N LYS A 36 -15.70 8.40 -59.30
CA LYS A 36 -14.81 8.74 -58.19
C LYS A 36 -13.46 8.02 -58.23
N TYR A 37 -13.45 6.74 -58.61
CA TYR A 37 -12.26 5.88 -58.53
C TYR A 37 -11.69 5.47 -59.90
N GLY A 38 -12.36 5.84 -60.99
CA GLY A 38 -12.03 5.40 -62.35
C GLY A 38 -12.49 3.97 -62.61
N ARG A 39 -12.13 3.41 -63.77
CA ARG A 39 -12.46 2.02 -64.16
C ARG A 39 -11.37 1.02 -63.81
N SER A 40 -10.20 1.49 -63.36
CA SER A 40 -8.99 0.65 -63.17
C SER A 40 -8.68 0.29 -61.72
N ASN A 41 -9.39 0.86 -60.73
CA ASN A 41 -9.03 0.72 -59.32
C ASN A 41 -10.15 0.04 -58.53
N GLY A 42 -9.80 -0.97 -57.74
CA GLY A 42 -10.70 -1.56 -56.73
C GLY A 42 -11.82 -2.42 -57.31
N PHE A 43 -11.66 -3.01 -58.50
CA PHE A 43 -12.58 -3.99 -59.07
C PHE A 43 -11.94 -5.38 -59.14
N GLY A 44 -12.73 -6.41 -59.45
CA GLY A 44 -12.30 -7.80 -59.59
C GLY A 44 -12.30 -8.59 -58.29
N TRP A 45 -12.94 -8.09 -57.24
CA TRP A 45 -13.04 -8.80 -55.96
C TRP A 45 -13.92 -10.05 -56.11
N LYS A 46 -13.56 -11.12 -55.41
CA LYS A 46 -14.33 -12.36 -55.37
C LYS A 46 -14.96 -12.59 -54.00
N HIS A 47 -16.10 -13.27 -54.00
CA HIS A 47 -16.68 -13.73 -52.74
C HIS A 47 -15.69 -14.65 -52.02
N ASN A 48 -15.59 -14.48 -50.70
CA ASN A 48 -14.61 -15.15 -49.84
C ASN A 48 -13.13 -14.83 -50.11
N GLU A 49 -12.82 -13.83 -50.91
CA GLU A 49 -11.44 -13.37 -51.11
C GLU A 49 -10.96 -12.47 -49.97
N ILE A 50 -9.67 -12.57 -49.63
CA ILE A 50 -8.99 -11.66 -48.70
C ILE A 50 -8.32 -10.57 -49.52
N ILE A 51 -8.81 -9.34 -49.40
CA ILE A 51 -8.37 -8.20 -50.22
C ILE A 51 -7.45 -7.23 -49.47
N GLY A 52 -7.19 -7.51 -48.19
CA GLY A 52 -6.33 -6.66 -47.37
C GLY A 52 -6.28 -7.10 -45.91
N ALA A 53 -5.67 -6.28 -45.07
CA ALA A 53 -5.58 -6.48 -43.63
C ALA A 53 -6.10 -5.24 -42.89
N GLN A 54 -6.94 -5.45 -41.89
CA GLN A 54 -7.32 -4.41 -40.94
C GLN A 54 -6.35 -4.45 -39.78
N ILE A 55 -5.64 -3.34 -39.55
CA ILE A 55 -4.69 -3.18 -38.45
C ILE A 55 -5.23 -2.07 -37.55
N VAL A 56 -5.54 -2.39 -36.30
CA VAL A 56 -5.94 -1.41 -35.29
C VAL A 56 -4.83 -1.35 -34.24
N ASN A 57 -4.33 -0.14 -34.00
CA ASN A 57 -3.31 0.14 -32.98
C ASN A 57 -3.95 0.88 -31.81
N VAL A 58 -3.87 0.29 -30.62
CA VAL A 58 -4.37 0.92 -29.38
C VAL A 58 -3.16 1.37 -28.56
N PRO A 59 -3.01 2.68 -28.28
CA PRO A 59 -1.91 3.18 -27.46
C PRO A 59 -2.04 2.67 -26.02
N MET A 60 -1.00 2.02 -25.51
CA MET A 60 -0.99 1.50 -24.14
C MET A 60 -0.67 2.55 -23.09
N SER A 61 -0.30 3.78 -23.49
CA SER A 61 0.03 4.86 -22.57
C SER A 61 -1.12 5.22 -21.63
N ILE A 62 -2.36 5.30 -22.13
CA ILE A 62 -3.52 5.69 -21.32
C ILE A 62 -3.92 4.61 -20.30
N PRO A 63 -4.07 3.32 -20.69
CA PRO A 63 -4.36 2.26 -19.71
C PRO A 63 -3.26 2.10 -18.67
N LEU A 64 -1.99 2.16 -19.08
CA LEU A 64 -0.86 2.01 -18.15
C LEU A 64 -0.74 3.19 -17.18
N GLN A 65 -0.95 4.42 -17.66
CA GLN A 65 -0.94 5.59 -16.79
C GLN A 65 -2.03 5.50 -15.73
N ARG A 66 -3.26 5.13 -16.11
CA ARG A 66 -4.37 4.95 -15.15
C ARG A 66 -4.08 3.84 -14.14
N ALA A 67 -3.49 2.73 -14.58
CA ALA A 67 -3.08 1.65 -13.70
C ALA A 67 -2.03 2.10 -12.68
N ASN A 68 -1.03 2.86 -13.12
CA ASN A 68 0.01 3.40 -12.25
C ASN A 68 -0.54 4.44 -11.24
N GLU A 69 -1.45 5.31 -11.67
CA GLU A 69 -2.09 6.28 -10.76
C GLU A 69 -2.92 5.58 -9.67
N ALA A 70 -3.70 4.57 -10.04
CA ALA A 70 -4.47 3.77 -9.09
C ALA A 70 -3.55 3.01 -8.11
N LEU A 71 -2.50 2.36 -8.63
CA LEU A 71 -1.52 1.64 -7.83
C LEU A 71 -0.78 2.56 -6.85
N SER A 72 -0.32 3.73 -7.33
CA SER A 72 0.36 4.73 -6.51
C SER A 72 -0.54 5.23 -5.38
N THR A 73 -1.80 5.57 -5.70
CA THR A 73 -2.79 5.99 -4.70
C THR A 73 -3.02 4.91 -3.64
N PHE A 74 -3.17 3.65 -4.08
CA PHE A 74 -3.31 2.52 -3.17
C PHE A 74 -2.08 2.34 -2.26
N MET A 75 -0.87 2.40 -2.82
CA MET A 75 0.37 2.28 -2.06
C MET A 75 0.56 3.42 -1.05
N ILE A 76 0.17 4.64 -1.39
CA ILE A 76 0.20 5.80 -0.47
C ILE A 76 -0.75 5.59 0.69
N ILE A 77 -2.00 5.18 0.42
CA ILE A 77 -2.98 4.92 1.49
C ILE A 77 -2.50 3.78 2.38
N LEU A 78 -2.04 2.68 1.78
CA LEU A 78 -1.55 1.52 2.51
C LEU A 78 -0.35 1.90 3.40
N GLY A 79 0.64 2.60 2.83
CA GLY A 79 1.79 3.13 3.58
C GLY A 79 1.38 4.09 4.69
N GLY A 80 0.40 4.97 4.44
CA GLY A 80 -0.14 5.88 5.44
C GLY A 80 -0.78 5.15 6.62
N VAL A 81 -1.58 4.10 6.35
CA VAL A 81 -2.17 3.26 7.41
C VAL A 81 -1.08 2.58 8.24
N PHE A 82 -0.08 1.98 7.60
CA PHE A 82 1.05 1.38 8.32
C PHE A 82 1.83 2.39 9.16
N ALA A 83 2.08 3.59 8.63
CA ALA A 83 2.77 4.66 9.36
C ALA A 83 1.97 5.11 10.59
N VAL A 84 0.65 5.25 10.46
CA VAL A 84 -0.24 5.59 11.59
C VAL A 84 -0.23 4.50 12.64
N ILE A 85 -0.35 3.23 12.26
CA ILE A 85 -0.31 2.10 13.20
C ILE A 85 1.06 2.04 13.89
N TRP A 86 2.16 2.17 13.13
CA TRP A 86 3.50 2.17 13.68
C TRP A 86 3.69 3.29 14.71
N LEU A 87 3.25 4.51 14.39
CA LEU A 87 3.34 5.66 15.29
C LEU A 87 2.45 5.47 16.52
N ALA A 88 1.22 5.00 16.35
CA ALA A 88 0.28 4.75 17.44
C ALA A 88 0.82 3.69 18.41
N LEU A 89 1.34 2.57 17.89
CA LEU A 89 1.91 1.50 18.72
C LEU A 89 3.17 1.98 19.46
N ASN A 90 4.09 2.66 18.78
CA ASN A 90 5.29 3.19 19.43
C ASN A 90 4.95 4.23 20.50
N LEU A 91 4.00 5.13 20.23
CA LEU A 91 3.55 6.13 21.19
C LEU A 91 2.84 5.49 22.39
N MET A 92 1.96 4.52 22.14
CA MET A 92 1.28 3.76 23.18
C MET A 92 2.28 3.03 24.07
N LEU A 93 3.24 2.29 23.48
CA LEU A 93 4.28 1.58 24.22
C LEU A 93 5.15 2.55 25.03
N TYR A 94 5.53 3.68 24.44
CA TYR A 94 6.35 4.68 25.14
C TYR A 94 5.63 5.26 26.36
N LEU A 95 4.38 5.70 26.18
CA LEU A 95 3.62 6.36 27.25
C LEU A 95 3.14 5.41 28.34
N ILE A 96 2.72 4.20 27.98
CA ILE A 96 2.13 3.24 28.91
C ILE A 96 3.20 2.38 29.58
N ILE A 97 4.19 1.89 28.81
CA ILE A 97 5.15 0.90 29.31
C ILE A 97 6.50 1.54 29.60
N ILE A 98 7.18 2.08 28.59
CA ILE A 98 8.60 2.51 28.71
C ILE A 98 8.75 3.58 29.80
N LYS A 99 7.90 4.60 29.80
CA LYS A 99 7.95 5.67 30.80
C LYS A 99 7.74 5.16 32.24
N ARG A 100 6.87 4.18 32.45
CA ARG A 100 6.64 3.61 33.80
C ARG A 100 7.84 2.78 34.27
N ILE A 101 8.41 1.97 33.39
CA ILE A 101 9.59 1.16 33.69
C ILE A 101 10.79 2.05 34.03
N ASP A 102 11.00 3.14 33.27
CA ASP A 102 12.11 4.06 33.49
C ASP A 102 12.06 4.72 34.88
N VAL A 103 10.86 5.14 35.32
CA VAL A 103 10.66 5.68 36.67
C VAL A 103 10.98 4.64 37.76
N ILE A 104 10.62 3.37 37.55
CA ILE A 104 10.95 2.29 38.50
C ILE A 104 12.46 2.09 38.56
N SER A 105 13.12 2.00 37.41
CA SER A 105 14.57 1.80 37.30
C SER A 105 15.36 2.93 37.97
N VAL A 106 15.01 4.19 37.70
CA VAL A 106 15.69 5.36 38.29
C VAL A 106 15.52 5.41 39.81
N THR A 107 14.34 5.06 40.31
CA THR A 107 14.08 5.06 41.77
C THR A 107 14.81 3.91 42.45
N ALA A 108 14.86 2.73 41.83
CA ALA A 108 15.65 1.60 42.31
C ALA A 108 17.15 1.95 42.39
N GLU A 109 17.68 2.66 41.39
CA GLU A 109 19.06 3.14 41.40
C GLU A 109 19.34 4.11 42.55
N LYS A 110 18.42 5.05 42.84
CA LYS A 110 18.53 5.98 43.98
C LYS A 110 18.56 5.25 45.32
N ILE A 111 17.63 4.30 45.52
CA ILE A 111 17.56 3.49 46.74
C ILE A 111 18.85 2.67 46.91
N SER A 112 19.38 2.09 45.83
CA SER A 112 20.65 1.36 45.86
C SER A 112 21.84 2.24 46.26
N LYS A 113 21.78 3.56 46.02
CA LYS A 113 22.81 4.52 46.44
C LYS A 113 22.59 5.04 47.87
N GLY A 114 21.59 4.52 48.60
CA GLY A 114 21.30 4.88 49.98
C GLY A 114 20.29 6.03 50.14
N ASP A 115 19.70 6.54 49.05
CA ASP A 115 18.64 7.55 49.13
C ASP A 115 17.29 6.88 49.46
N MET A 116 17.01 6.80 50.75
CA MET A 116 15.79 6.23 51.32
C MET A 116 14.65 7.25 51.45
N SER A 117 14.74 8.41 50.80
CA SER A 117 13.75 9.50 50.87
C SER A 117 12.71 9.45 49.74
N SER A 118 12.84 8.50 48.82
CA SER A 118 11.99 8.46 47.62
C SER A 118 10.55 8.07 47.94
N PRO A 119 9.55 8.77 47.38
CA PRO A 119 8.14 8.44 47.58
C PRO A 119 7.81 7.07 46.97
N GLU A 120 6.95 6.30 47.63
CA GLU A 120 6.47 5.01 47.12
C GLU A 120 5.73 5.17 45.80
N PHE A 121 5.78 4.13 44.96
CA PHE A 121 5.07 4.16 43.68
C PHE A 121 3.55 4.19 43.87
N ALA A 122 2.90 5.18 43.25
CA ALA A 122 1.45 5.32 43.28
C ALA A 122 0.79 4.21 42.45
N MET A 123 0.10 3.29 43.12
CA MET A 123 -0.65 2.21 42.48
C MET A 123 -1.93 2.75 41.85
N LYS A 124 -1.98 2.83 40.52
CA LYS A 124 -3.18 3.31 39.82
C LYS A 124 -3.81 2.31 38.87
N GLY A 125 -3.13 1.23 38.49
CA GLY A 125 -3.70 0.24 37.57
C GLY A 125 -3.81 -1.17 38.13
N LYS A 126 -4.08 -2.11 37.21
CA LYS A 126 -4.29 -3.54 37.45
C LYS A 126 -3.45 -4.40 36.50
N ASP A 127 -2.40 -3.83 35.91
CA ASP A 127 -1.52 -4.52 34.96
C ASP A 127 -0.31 -5.20 35.65
N GLU A 128 0.50 -5.91 34.87
CA GLU A 128 1.71 -6.59 35.34
C GLU A 128 2.74 -5.60 35.93
N ILE A 129 2.78 -4.35 35.44
CA ILE A 129 3.68 -3.30 35.93
C ILE A 129 3.23 -2.81 37.32
N ASP A 130 1.92 -2.72 37.58
CA ASP A 130 1.41 -2.42 38.93
C ASP A 130 1.70 -3.56 39.91
N SER A 131 1.62 -4.81 39.45
CA SER A 131 2.02 -5.98 40.25
C SER A 131 3.51 -5.92 40.62
N LEU A 132 4.37 -5.56 39.66
CA LEU A 132 5.79 -5.33 39.91
C LEU A 132 6.02 -4.18 40.91
N SER A 133 5.31 -3.07 40.73
CA SER A 133 5.39 -1.90 41.62
C SER A 133 5.00 -2.25 43.07
N ARG A 134 3.99 -3.12 43.26
CA ARG A 134 3.61 -3.67 44.57
C ARG A 134 4.75 -4.44 45.22
N SER A 135 5.31 -5.41 44.51
CA SER A 135 6.42 -6.22 45.01
C SER A 135 7.64 -5.37 45.34
N PHE A 136 7.93 -4.35 44.52
CA PHE A 136 9.00 -3.40 44.78
C PHE A 136 8.77 -2.59 46.06
N ASN A 137 7.58 -2.02 46.25
CA ASN A 137 7.27 -1.25 47.47
C ASN A 137 7.41 -2.11 48.74
N LEU A 138 7.02 -3.38 48.69
CA LEU A 138 7.20 -4.32 49.80
C LEU A 138 8.69 -4.57 50.10
N MET A 139 9.50 -4.83 49.08
CA MET A 139 10.95 -5.00 49.21
C MET A 139 11.60 -3.75 49.81
N TYR A 140 11.23 -2.56 49.31
CA TYR A 140 11.74 -1.28 49.78
C TYR A 140 11.41 -1.03 51.27
N ARG A 141 10.18 -1.30 51.70
CA ARG A 141 9.78 -1.20 53.12
C ARG A 141 10.57 -2.16 54.01
N SER A 142 10.75 -3.40 53.56
CA SER A 142 11.54 -4.40 54.29
C SER A 142 12.99 -3.94 54.47
N LEU A 143 13.61 -3.42 53.40
CA LEU A 143 14.96 -2.89 53.44
C LEU A 143 15.10 -1.69 54.39
N CYS A 144 14.18 -0.72 54.31
CA CYS A 144 14.15 0.43 55.22
C CYS A 144 13.99 0.00 56.69
N SER A 145 13.17 -1.01 56.97
CA SER A 145 13.02 -1.55 58.32
C SER A 145 14.29 -2.23 58.82
N ALA A 146 14.96 -3.02 57.97
CA ALA A 146 16.21 -3.69 58.32
C ALA A 146 17.34 -2.70 58.62
N VAL A 147 17.49 -1.66 57.79
CA VAL A 147 18.50 -0.60 58.01
C VAL A 147 18.23 0.15 59.34
N LYS A 148 16.97 0.50 59.64
CA LYS A 148 16.61 1.14 60.91
C LYS A 148 16.89 0.26 62.14
N LEU A 149 16.76 -1.05 62.01
CA LEU A 149 17.08 -1.98 63.09
C LEU A 149 18.59 -2.02 63.37
N LEU A 150 19.41 -2.05 62.31
CA LEU A 150 20.88 -2.00 62.43
C LEU A 150 21.34 -0.70 63.10
N ASP A 151 20.78 0.43 62.68
CA ASP A 151 21.10 1.76 63.22
C ASP A 151 20.77 1.86 64.72
N LYS A 152 19.61 1.30 65.13
CA LYS A 152 19.21 1.19 66.54
C LYS A 152 20.14 0.31 67.39
N THR A 153 20.65 -0.78 66.82
CA THR A 153 21.57 -1.68 67.54
C THR A 153 23.01 -1.18 67.61
N GLN A 154 23.43 -0.24 66.75
CA GLN A 154 24.74 0.41 66.85
C GLN A 154 24.75 1.66 67.75
N ALA A 155 23.58 2.25 68.00
CA ALA A 155 23.43 3.46 68.83
C ALA A 155 23.22 3.20 70.34
N GLY A 156 23.18 1.93 70.76
CA GLY A 156 23.10 1.50 72.18
C GLY A 156 24.32 0.70 72.58
#